data_AF-A0A9P6XPX8-F1
#
_entry.id   AF-A0A9P6XPX8-F1
#
_cell.length_a   1.000
_cell.length_b   1.000
_cell.length_c   1.000
_cell.angle_alpha   90.00
_cell.angle_beta   90.00
_cell.angle_gamma   90.00
#
_symmetry.space_group_name_H-M   'P 1'
#
loop_
_entity.id
_entity.type
_entity.pdbx_description
1 polymer ?
#
loop_
_entity_poly.entity_id
_entity_poly.type
_entity_poly.pdbx_seq_one_letter_code
_entity_poly.pdbx_strand_id
1 'polypeptide(L)'
;MPVTATTAAPEAQGRLFYNEDMSGFNFRREQVPLKVVLATLLKYARDPSPPSIYVASTTLDSFLPGLAEANPLQLGVADPLTSIWIGNRSRIAAHQDVPDNLACVAAGRRRVTLFAPDQPG
;
A
#
# COMPACT_ATOMS: atom_id res chain seq x y z
N MET A 1 15.07 -9.65 5.15
CA MET A 1 14.74 -8.25 5.52
C MET A 1 13.27 -8.17 5.89
N PRO A 2 12.89 -7.50 6.99
CA PRO A 2 11.48 -7.25 7.30
C PRO A 2 10.90 -6.13 6.42
N VAL A 3 9.58 -6.14 6.22
CA VAL A 3 8.81 -5.00 5.73
C VAL A 3 8.18 -4.26 6.90
N THR A 4 7.93 -2.97 6.73
CA THR A 4 7.04 -2.21 7.63
C THR A 4 5.59 -2.49 7.25
N ALA A 5 4.89 -3.32 8.01
CA ALA A 5 3.45 -3.51 7.89
C ALA A 5 2.71 -2.48 8.76
N THR A 6 1.70 -1.85 8.20
CA THR A 6 0.74 -1.01 8.93
C THR A 6 -0.55 -1.79 9.14
N THR A 7 -1.00 -1.90 10.38
CA THR A 7 -2.21 -2.63 10.75
C THR A 7 -3.20 -1.76 11.50
N ALA A 8 -4.49 -1.96 11.27
CA ALA A 8 -5.56 -1.30 12.03
C ALA A 8 -6.69 -2.29 12.30
N ALA A 9 -7.43 -2.03 13.38
CA ALA A 9 -8.58 -2.85 13.74
C ALA A 9 -9.69 -2.76 12.67
N PRO A 10 -10.59 -3.77 12.56
CA PRO A 10 -11.62 -3.78 11.52
C PRO A 10 -12.51 -2.53 11.49
N GLU A 11 -12.72 -1.89 12.65
CA GLU A 11 -13.51 -0.67 12.82
C GLU A 11 -12.93 0.51 12.03
N ALA A 12 -11.63 0.50 11.73
CA ALA A 12 -10.99 1.51 10.88
C ALA A 12 -11.45 1.41 9.41
N GLN A 13 -12.02 0.28 8.98
CA GLN A 13 -12.53 0.05 7.62
C GLN A 13 -11.52 0.44 6.51
N GLY A 14 -10.23 0.22 6.76
CA GLY A 14 -9.14 0.58 5.84
C GLY A 14 -8.67 2.03 5.91
N ARG A 15 -9.32 2.90 6.69
CA ARG A 15 -8.91 4.30 6.88
C ARG A 15 -7.83 4.40 7.95
N LEU A 16 -6.58 4.55 7.53
CA LEU A 16 -5.43 4.74 8.42
C LEU A 16 -5.26 6.24 8.69
N PHE A 17 -5.53 6.68 9.91
CA PHE A 17 -5.57 8.11 10.27
C PHE A 17 -5.31 8.33 11.76
N TYR A 18 -5.49 9.57 12.22
CA TYR A 18 -5.62 9.88 13.64
C TYR A 18 -6.82 9.14 14.27
N ASN A 19 -6.70 8.81 15.55
CA ASN A 19 -7.82 8.36 16.37
C ASN A 19 -8.80 9.52 16.65
N GLU A 20 -9.95 9.21 17.25
CA GLU A 20 -11.08 10.16 17.39
C GLU A 20 -10.74 11.40 18.21
N ASP A 21 -9.95 11.25 19.26
CA ASP A 21 -9.49 12.34 20.14
C ASP A 21 -8.21 13.02 19.63
N MET A 22 -7.69 12.61 18.46
CA MET A 22 -6.45 13.09 17.85
C MET A 22 -5.20 12.95 18.74
N SER A 23 -5.25 12.13 19.78
CA SER A 23 -4.10 11.89 20.67
C SER A 23 -3.04 10.97 20.05
N GLY A 24 -3.40 10.26 18.96
CA GLY A 24 -2.54 9.31 18.29
C GLY A 24 -3.13 8.80 16.99
N PHE A 25 -2.79 7.56 16.64
CA PHE A 25 -3.21 6.94 15.38
C PHE A 25 -4.15 5.77 15.65
N ASN A 26 -5.05 5.50 14.70
CA ASN A 26 -5.91 4.32 14.73
C ASN A 26 -5.22 3.06 14.16
N PHE A 27 -3.92 3.14 13.88
CA PHE A 27 -3.11 2.08 13.30
C PHE A 27 -1.79 1.91 14.06
N ARG A 28 -1.14 0.78 13.82
CA ARG A 28 0.19 0.44 14.34
C ARG A 28 1.12 0.08 13.20
N ARG A 29 2.43 0.21 13.42
CA ARG A 29 3.47 -0.18 12.46
C ARG A 29 4.35 -1.25 13.09
N GLU A 30 4.63 -2.30 12.34
CA GLU A 30 5.40 -3.45 12.79
C GLU A 30 6.40 -3.87 11.72
N GLN A 31 7.59 -4.28 12.15
CA GLN A 31 8.60 -4.90 11.27
C GLN A 31 8.36 -6.40 11.22
N VAL A 32 7.93 -6.91 10.07
CA VAL A 32 7.55 -8.31 9.90
C VAL A 32 8.08 -8.88 8.59
N PRO A 33 8.41 -10.18 8.51
CA PRO A 33 8.79 -10.78 7.23
C PRO A 33 7.65 -10.71 6.22
N LEU A 34 7.94 -10.39 4.94
CA LEU A 34 6.91 -10.28 3.90
C LEU A 34 6.05 -11.55 3.79
N LYS A 35 6.67 -12.74 3.94
CA LYS A 35 5.96 -14.02 3.95
C LYS A 35 4.87 -14.09 5.03
N VAL A 36 5.11 -13.50 6.20
CA VAL A 36 4.13 -13.45 7.29
C VAL A 36 2.97 -12.52 6.91
N VAL A 37 3.25 -11.37 6.30
CA VAL A 37 2.20 -10.47 5.79
C VAL A 37 1.32 -11.20 4.77
N LEU A 38 1.92 -11.86 3.78
CA LEU A 38 1.20 -12.60 2.75
C LEU A 38 0.34 -13.72 3.33
N ALA A 39 0.89 -14.52 4.25
CA ALA A 39 0.15 -15.56 4.94
C ALA A 39 -1.03 -15.00 5.75
N THR A 40 -0.83 -13.85 6.40
CA THR A 40 -1.88 -13.19 7.18
C THR A 40 -2.99 -12.63 6.30
N LEU A 41 -2.64 -12.03 5.15
CA LEU A 41 -3.61 -11.59 4.15
C LEU A 41 -4.45 -12.77 3.63
N LEU A 42 -3.82 -13.91 3.34
CA LEU A 42 -4.52 -15.13 2.91
C LEU A 42 -5.43 -15.68 4.01
N LYS A 43 -5.00 -15.67 5.28
CA LYS A 43 -5.82 -16.08 6.43
C LYS A 43 -7.14 -15.29 6.50
N TYR A 44 -7.10 -13.98 6.27
CA TYR A 44 -8.26 -13.10 6.36
C TYR A 44 -8.98 -12.88 5.02
N ALA A 45 -8.59 -13.57 3.94
CA ALA A 45 -9.10 -13.30 2.59
C ALA A 45 -10.63 -13.49 2.43
N ARG A 46 -11.24 -14.33 3.28
CA ARG A 46 -12.69 -14.61 3.28
C ARG A 46 -13.43 -14.00 4.48
N ASP A 47 -12.73 -13.28 5.34
CA ASP A 47 -13.34 -12.60 6.47
C ASP A 47 -14.13 -11.38 5.96
N PRO A 48 -15.42 -11.23 6.31
CA PRO A 48 -16.22 -10.06 5.90
C PRO A 48 -15.76 -8.76 6.57
N SER A 49 -15.04 -8.83 7.69
CA SER A 49 -14.57 -7.70 8.48
C SER A 49 -13.12 -7.91 8.95
N PRO A 50 -12.16 -8.02 8.02
CA PRO A 50 -10.76 -8.28 8.36
C PRO A 50 -10.10 -7.05 8.99
N PRO A 51 -9.04 -7.22 9.80
CA PRO A 51 -8.17 -6.10 10.15
C PRO A 51 -7.56 -5.50 8.88
N SER A 52 -7.27 -4.20 8.90
CA SER A 52 -6.54 -3.56 7.80
C SER A 52 -5.08 -4.01 7.86
N ILE A 53 -4.53 -4.45 6.73
CA ILE A 53 -3.12 -4.85 6.62
C ILE A 53 -2.57 -4.19 5.36
N TYR A 54 -1.54 -3.37 5.52
CA TYR A 54 -0.99 -2.56 4.44
C TYR A 54 0.53 -2.43 4.52
N VAL A 55 1.22 -2.81 3.47
CA VAL A 55 2.65 -2.59 3.25
C VAL A 55 2.78 -1.51 2.19
N ALA A 56 3.35 -0.37 2.59
CA ALA A 56 3.51 0.79 1.73
C ALA A 56 4.86 0.79 1.02
N SER A 57 4.86 1.25 -0.24
CA SER A 57 6.00 1.69 -1.06
C SER A 57 7.33 1.02 -0.71
N THR A 58 7.36 -0.30 -0.81
CA THR A 58 8.55 -1.09 -0.53
C THR A 58 9.26 -1.38 -1.85
N THR A 59 10.60 -1.26 -1.87
CA THR A 59 11.42 -1.49 -3.07
C THR A 59 11.14 -2.88 -3.64
N LEU A 60 10.69 -2.93 -4.89
CA LEU A 60 10.19 -4.18 -5.48
C LEU A 60 11.28 -5.25 -5.52
N ASP A 61 12.46 -4.93 -6.06
CA ASP A 61 13.53 -5.90 -6.30
C ASP A 61 14.11 -6.48 -5.01
N SER A 62 14.05 -5.73 -3.90
CA SER A 62 14.53 -6.21 -2.60
C SER A 62 13.65 -7.30 -1.99
N PHE A 63 12.38 -7.38 -2.37
CA PHE A 63 11.41 -8.28 -1.75
C PHE A 63 10.78 -9.28 -2.71
N LEU A 64 10.75 -8.96 -4.00
CA LEU A 64 10.23 -9.77 -5.09
C LEU A 64 11.20 -9.71 -6.27
N PRO A 65 12.44 -10.19 -6.10
CA PRO A 65 13.46 -10.15 -7.15
C PRO A 65 12.98 -10.85 -8.42
N GLY A 66 13.25 -10.25 -9.57
CA GLY A 66 12.83 -10.74 -10.89
C GLY A 66 11.40 -10.36 -11.30
N LEU A 67 10.58 -9.76 -10.43
CA LEU A 67 9.23 -9.36 -10.82
C LEU A 67 9.25 -8.22 -11.86
N ALA A 68 10.13 -7.24 -11.69
CA ALA A 68 10.29 -6.15 -12.66
C ALA A 68 10.78 -6.67 -14.02
N GLU A 69 11.77 -7.57 -14.01
CA GLU A 69 12.34 -8.19 -15.21
C GLU A 69 11.30 -9.01 -15.98
N ALA A 70 10.42 -9.72 -15.28
CA ALA A 70 9.33 -10.48 -15.87
C ALA A 70 8.19 -9.59 -16.42
N ASN A 71 8.12 -8.32 -16.02
CA ASN A 71 7.05 -7.38 -16.37
C ASN A 71 7.63 -6.01 -16.82
N PRO A 72 8.43 -5.97 -17.90
CA PRO A 72 9.12 -4.76 -18.30
C PRO A 72 8.14 -3.68 -18.77
N LEU A 73 8.39 -2.42 -18.39
CA LEU A 73 7.66 -1.25 -18.86
C LEU A 73 8.60 -0.33 -19.65
N GLN A 74 8.29 -0.09 -20.92
CA GLN A 74 9.05 0.81 -21.78
C GLN A 74 8.60 2.26 -21.55
N LEU A 75 9.15 2.91 -20.53
CA LEU A 75 8.76 4.27 -20.12
C LEU A 75 9.60 5.38 -20.75
N GLY A 76 10.62 5.03 -21.55
CA GLY A 76 11.55 6.02 -22.13
C GLY A 76 12.45 6.73 -21.10
N VAL A 77 12.44 6.27 -19.86
CA VAL A 77 13.33 6.72 -18.77
C VAL A 77 14.25 5.59 -18.36
N ALA A 78 15.47 5.93 -17.98
CA ALA A 78 16.43 4.95 -17.47
C ALA A 78 16.13 4.65 -16.00
N ASP A 79 16.09 3.36 -15.66
CA ASP A 79 16.00 2.83 -14.29
C ASP A 79 14.95 3.52 -13.39
N PRO A 80 13.66 3.47 -13.75
CA PRO A 80 12.62 4.07 -12.94
C PRO A 80 12.52 3.39 -11.57
N LEU A 81 12.40 4.19 -10.50
CA LEU A 81 12.14 3.66 -9.17
C LEU A 81 10.86 2.80 -9.17
N THR A 82 11.02 1.53 -8.84
CA THR A 82 9.91 0.57 -8.86
C THR A 82 9.59 0.11 -7.43
N SER A 83 8.38 0.45 -6.99
CA SER A 83 7.86 0.13 -5.66
C SER A 83 6.62 -0.75 -5.75
N ILE A 84 6.39 -1.57 -4.72
CA ILE A 84 5.16 -2.35 -4.59
C ILE A 84 4.38 -1.99 -3.33
N TRP A 85 3.06 -1.99 -3.49
CA TRP A 85 2.09 -1.89 -2.39
C TRP A 85 1.34 -3.21 -2.28
N ILE A 86 1.25 -3.74 -1.06
CA ILE A 86 0.60 -5.02 -0.80
C ILE A 86 -0.32 -4.84 0.40
N GLY A 87 -1.57 -5.28 0.29
CA GLY A 87 -2.51 -5.19 1.39
C GLY A 87 -3.91 -5.66 1.02
N ASN A 88 -4.82 -5.54 1.98
CA ASN A 88 -6.25 -5.66 1.74
C ASN A 88 -6.89 -4.27 1.59
N ARG A 89 -8.20 -4.16 1.80
CA ARG A 89 -8.94 -2.90 1.63
C ARG A 89 -8.31 -1.78 2.48
N SER A 90 -7.79 -0.77 1.81
CA SER A 90 -7.29 0.46 2.43
C SER A 90 -7.86 1.69 1.73
N ARG A 91 -7.97 2.79 2.47
CA ARG A 91 -8.36 4.11 1.98
C ARG A 91 -7.26 5.09 2.33
N ILE A 92 -6.56 5.55 1.30
CA ILE A 92 -5.50 6.54 1.42
C ILE A 92 -6.11 7.93 1.22
N ALA A 93 -5.71 8.89 2.05
CA ALA A 93 -6.13 10.28 1.91
C ALA A 93 -5.60 10.87 0.59
N ALA A 94 -6.27 11.90 0.08
CA ALA A 94 -5.74 12.68 -1.02
C ALA A 94 -4.38 13.26 -0.64
N HIS A 95 -3.41 13.16 -1.54
CA HIS A 95 -2.05 13.67 -1.38
C HIS A 95 -1.47 13.92 -2.77
N GLN A 96 -0.37 14.67 -2.79
CA GLN A 96 0.42 14.92 -3.97
C GLN A 96 1.79 14.28 -3.79
N ASP A 97 2.22 13.56 -4.82
CA ASP A 97 3.60 13.13 -4.97
C ASP A 97 4.36 14.13 -5.86
N VAL A 98 5.63 14.37 -5.55
CA VAL A 98 6.50 15.25 -6.36
C VAL A 98 6.92 14.59 -7.69
N PRO A 99 7.37 13.32 -7.73
CA PRO A 99 7.75 12.70 -9.00
C PRO A 99 6.53 12.28 -9.83
N ASP A 100 6.71 12.24 -11.14
CA ASP A 100 5.74 11.62 -12.05
C ASP A 100 5.58 10.13 -11.72
N ASN A 101 4.33 9.67 -11.57
CA ASN A 101 4.02 8.33 -11.11
C ASN A 101 3.16 7.56 -12.13
N LEU A 102 3.57 6.33 -12.44
CA LEU A 102 2.74 5.33 -13.11
C LEU A 102 2.32 4.26 -12.10
N ALA A 103 1.03 4.20 -11.77
CA ALA A 103 0.49 3.19 -10.87
C ALA A 103 -0.21 2.06 -11.65
N CYS A 104 0.26 0.82 -11.48
CA CYS A 104 -0.34 -0.37 -12.07
C CYS A 104 -1.03 -1.24 -11.00
N VAL A 105 -2.24 -1.75 -11.30
CA VAL A 105 -2.93 -2.71 -10.44
C VAL A 105 -2.59 -4.13 -10.90
N ALA A 106 -1.64 -4.78 -10.22
CA ALA A 106 -1.26 -6.15 -10.52
C ALA A 106 -2.30 -7.20 -10.07
N ALA A 107 -3.04 -6.92 -8.98
CA ALA A 107 -4.08 -7.79 -8.47
C ALA A 107 -5.18 -7.00 -7.73
N GLY A 108 -6.42 -7.51 -7.78
CA GLY A 108 -7.56 -6.89 -7.10
C GLY A 108 -8.13 -5.68 -7.84
N ARG A 109 -8.62 -4.69 -7.09
CA ARG A 109 -9.23 -3.47 -7.66
C ARG A 109 -8.86 -2.25 -6.83
N ARG A 110 -8.43 -1.19 -7.51
CA ARG A 110 -8.20 0.14 -6.92
C ARG A 110 -9.16 1.15 -7.55
N ARG A 111 -9.71 2.04 -6.72
CA ARG A 111 -10.42 3.24 -7.18
C ARG A 111 -9.56 4.44 -6.82
N VAL A 112 -9.33 5.32 -7.79
CA VAL A 112 -8.57 6.55 -7.62
C VAL A 112 -9.47 7.72 -8.01
N THR A 113 -9.42 8.78 -7.22
CA THR A 113 -10.00 10.08 -7.55
C THR A 113 -8.83 11.04 -7.75
N LEU A 114 -8.77 11.68 -8.91
CA LEU A 114 -7.73 12.66 -9.24
C LEU A 114 -8.32 14.06 -9.14
N PHE A 115 -7.54 14.96 -8.56
CA PHE A 115 -7.83 16.39 -8.47
C PHE A 115 -6.76 17.13 -9.28
N ALA A 116 -7.14 18.21 -9.94
CA ALA A 116 -6.18 19.05 -10.64
C ALA A 116 -5.29 19.80 -9.62
N PRO A 117 -4.03 20.12 -9.95
CA PRO A 117 -3.09 20.72 -8.99
C PRO A 117 -3.53 22.07 -8.40
N ASP A 118 -4.45 22.77 -9.07
CA ASP A 118 -5.02 24.04 -8.65
C ASP A 118 -6.22 23.90 -7.69
N GLN A 119 -6.68 22.68 -7.40
CA GLN A 119 -7.77 22.42 -6.47
C GLN A 119 -7.24 22.23 -5.02
N PRO A 120 -7.89 22.84 -4.00
CA PRO A 120 -7.59 22.52 -2.61
C PRO A 120 -8.03 21.09 -2.30
N GLY A 121 -7.10 20.28 -1.77
CA GLY A 121 -7.33 18.87 -1.36
C GLY A 121 -7.96 18.71 0.02
#